data_AF-A0A2H9L0Q4-F1
#
_entry.id   AF-A0A2H9L0Q4-F1
#
_cell.length_a   1.000
_cell.length_b   1.000
_cell.length_c   1.000
_cell.angle_alpha   90.00
_cell.angle_beta   90.00
_cell.angle_gamma   90.00
#
_symmetry.space_group_name_H-M   'P 1'
#
loop_
_entity.id
_entity.type
_entity.pdbx_description
1 polymer ?
#
loop_
_entity_poly.entity_id
_entity_poly.type
_entity_poly.pdbx_seq_one_letter_code
_entity_poly.pdbx_strand_id
1 'polypeptide(L)'
;MKRMMEGSIAVAHIVARCRPSVIPAYPITPSTHIPEELSRLQPKYGYEFITVESEHSALSAAIGASVAGSRTFTATSSQGLLYMHEV
;
A
#
# COMPACT_ATOMS: atom_id res chain seq x y z
N MET A 1 -13.64 -22.45 -5.38
CA MET A 1 -13.06 -22.43 -6.75
C MET A 1 -11.75 -21.66 -6.74
N LYS A 2 -10.71 -22.16 -7.43
CA LYS A 2 -9.49 -21.39 -7.69
C LYS A 2 -9.80 -20.34 -8.77
N ARG A 3 -9.27 -19.13 -8.61
CA ARG A 3 -9.40 -18.03 -9.59
C ARG A 3 -8.02 -17.67 -10.11
N MET A 4 -7.89 -17.49 -11.41
CA MET A 4 -6.71 -16.88 -12.01
C MET A 4 -6.81 -15.37 -11.82
N MET A 5 -5.72 -14.75 -11.35
CA MET A 5 -5.66 -13.31 -11.10
C MET A 5 -4.24 -12.81 -11.29
N GLU A 6 -4.11 -11.54 -11.65
CA GLU A 6 -2.83 -10.85 -11.65
C GLU A 6 -2.23 -10.82 -10.23
N GLY A 7 -0.91 -10.98 -10.12
CA GLY A 7 -0.23 -11.06 -8.82
C GLY A 7 -0.39 -9.81 -7.95
N SER A 8 -0.34 -8.62 -8.55
CA SER A 8 -0.57 -7.33 -7.87
C SER A 8 -1.97 -7.25 -7.24
N ILE A 9 -3.00 -7.64 -8.00
CA ILE A 9 -4.39 -7.71 -7.55
C ILE A 9 -4.55 -8.75 -6.44
N ALA A 10 -3.85 -9.89 -6.55
CA ALA A 10 -3.82 -10.91 -5.49
C ALA A 10 -3.24 -10.33 -4.19
N VAL A 11 -2.12 -9.60 -4.27
CA VAL A 11 -1.49 -8.93 -3.13
C VAL A 11 -2.45 -7.93 -2.50
N ALA A 12 -3.10 -7.06 -3.29
CA ALA A 12 -4.07 -6.09 -2.78
C ALA A 12 -5.22 -6.77 -1.99
N HIS A 13 -5.80 -7.84 -2.53
CA HIS A 13 -6.85 -8.59 -1.84
C HIS A 13 -6.37 -9.26 -0.54
N ILE A 14 -5.13 -9.74 -0.48
CA ILE A 14 -4.57 -10.34 0.73
C ILE A 14 -4.26 -9.26 1.77
N VAL A 15 -3.62 -8.15 1.37
CA VAL A 15 -3.32 -7.01 2.24
C VAL A 15 -4.60 -6.47 2.86
N ALA A 16 -5.65 -6.23 2.08
CA ALA A 16 -6.93 -5.75 2.61
C ALA A 16 -7.51 -6.73 3.67
N ARG A 17 -7.38 -8.05 3.47
CA ARG A 17 -7.79 -9.07 4.44
C ARG A 17 -6.91 -9.12 5.70
N CYS A 18 -5.66 -8.68 5.62
CA CYS A 18 -4.79 -8.52 6.78
C CYS A 18 -5.19 -7.33 7.68
N ARG A 19 -6.19 -6.53 7.26
CA ARG A 19 -6.75 -5.40 8.00
C ARG A 19 -5.69 -4.41 8.51
N PRO A 20 -4.84 -3.85 7.63
CA PRO A 20 -4.06 -2.67 7.99
C PRO A 20 -5.02 -1.55 8.42
N SER A 21 -4.60 -0.63 9.28
CA SER A 21 -5.41 0.56 9.58
C SER A 21 -5.03 1.74 8.69
N VAL A 22 -3.79 1.80 8.20
CA VAL A 22 -3.29 2.89 7.35
C VAL A 22 -2.50 2.35 6.16
N ILE A 23 -2.84 2.84 4.96
CA ILE A 23 -2.18 2.52 3.69
C ILE A 23 -1.80 3.84 3.01
N PRO A 24 -0.58 4.34 3.20
CA PRO A 24 -0.05 5.45 2.41
C PRO A 24 0.49 4.93 1.08
N ALA A 25 0.08 5.55 -0.03
CA ALA A 25 0.32 5.04 -1.37
C ALA A 25 0.79 6.11 -2.34
N TYR A 26 1.81 5.76 -3.12
CA TYR A 26 2.27 6.49 -4.29
C TYR A 26 2.32 5.54 -5.51
N PRO A 27 1.73 5.91 -6.66
CA PRO A 27 1.71 5.05 -7.84
C PRO A 27 3.03 5.08 -8.61
N ILE A 28 3.67 3.91 -8.79
CA ILE A 28 4.81 3.72 -9.69
C ILE A 28 4.71 2.36 -10.40
N THR A 29 4.87 2.35 -11.73
CA THR A 29 4.83 1.13 -12.56
C THR A 29 6.05 0.24 -12.25
N PRO A 30 5.88 -1.09 -12.12
CA PRO A 30 4.67 -1.91 -12.30
C PRO A 30 3.80 -2.10 -11.04
N SER A 31 4.18 -1.56 -9.89
CA SER A 31 3.42 -1.74 -8.63
C SER A 31 2.08 -1.01 -8.55
N THR A 32 1.76 -0.11 -9.51
CA THR A 32 0.56 0.75 -9.49
C THR A 32 -0.77 0.02 -9.27
N HIS A 33 -0.94 -1.19 -9.80
CA HIS A 33 -2.20 -1.93 -9.65
C HIS A 33 -2.52 -2.30 -8.18
N ILE A 34 -1.51 -2.38 -7.29
CA ILE A 34 -1.71 -2.68 -5.87
C ILE A 34 -2.46 -1.54 -5.16
N PRO A 35 -1.92 -0.29 -5.11
CA PRO A 35 -2.62 0.82 -4.48
C PRO A 35 -3.93 1.18 -5.18
N GLU A 36 -4.05 1.01 -6.50
CA GLU A 36 -5.33 1.22 -7.21
C GLU A 36 -6.42 0.26 -6.71
N GLU A 37 -6.13 -1.04 -6.61
CA GLU A 37 -7.09 -2.01 -6.11
C GLU A 37 -7.37 -1.81 -4.60
N LEU A 38 -6.36 -1.46 -3.80
CA LEU A 38 -6.56 -1.09 -2.40
C LEU A 38 -7.44 0.16 -2.25
N SER A 39 -7.32 1.16 -3.12
CA SER A 39 -8.24 2.31 -3.11
C SER A 39 -9.68 1.87 -3.35
N ARG A 40 -9.93 0.90 -4.24
CA ARG A 40 -11.27 0.36 -4.52
C ARG A 40 -11.82 -0.49 -3.39
N LEU A 41 -10.95 -1.22 -2.69
CA LEU A 41 -11.31 -2.07 -1.56
C LEU A 41 -11.54 -1.27 -0.27
N GLN A 42 -11.10 -0.01 -0.19
CA GLN A 42 -11.18 0.82 1.01
C GLN A 42 -12.59 0.88 1.61
N PRO A 43 -13.68 1.16 0.86
CA PRO A 43 -15.03 1.25 1.43
C PRO A 43 -15.51 -0.05 2.09
N LYS A 44 -14.94 -1.20 1.69
CA LYS A 44 -15.27 -2.52 2.23
C LYS A 44 -14.48 -2.89 3.48
N TYR A 45 -13.23 -2.43 3.59
CA TYR A 45 -12.31 -2.85 4.65
C TYR A 45 -12.05 -1.77 5.71
N GLY A 46 -12.34 -0.50 5.40
CA GLY A 46 -12.38 0.61 6.36
C GLY A 46 -11.03 1.10 6.87
N TYR A 47 -9.94 0.86 6.14
CA TYR A 47 -8.63 1.47 6.45
C TYR A 47 -8.54 2.90 5.95
N GLU A 48 -7.64 3.68 6.52
CA GLU A 48 -7.26 4.99 6.00
C GLU A 48 -6.35 4.79 4.78
N PHE A 49 -6.78 5.28 3.62
CA PHE A 49 -5.99 5.24 2.38
C PHE A 49 -5.49 6.64 2.07
N ILE A 50 -4.18 6.86 2.19
CA ILE A 50 -3.57 8.18 2.08
C ILE A 50 -2.85 8.29 0.74
N THR A 51 -3.28 9.23 -0.09
CA THR A 51 -2.55 9.59 -1.32
C THR A 51 -1.42 10.54 -0.95
N VAL A 52 -0.19 10.04 -0.98
CA VAL A 52 1.00 10.83 -0.66
C VAL A 52 1.65 11.39 -1.93
N GLU A 53 2.55 12.35 -1.77
CA GLU A 53 3.25 13.04 -2.85
C GLU A 53 4.47 12.29 -3.39
N SER A 54 5.00 11.32 -2.64
CA SER A 54 6.19 10.55 -3.04
C SER A 54 6.35 9.23 -2.28
N GLU A 55 7.27 8.37 -2.74
CA GLU A 55 7.65 7.14 -2.04
C GLU A 55 8.30 7.40 -0.68
N HIS A 56 9.11 8.45 -0.56
CA HIS A 56 9.69 8.87 0.72
C HIS A 56 8.59 9.19 1.75
N SER A 57 7.58 9.94 1.32
CA SER A 57 6.41 10.29 2.13
C SER A 57 5.55 9.06 2.44
N ALA A 58 5.46 8.10 1.50
CA ALA A 58 4.74 6.85 1.70
C ALA A 58 5.34 6.04 2.86
N LEU A 59 6.66 5.85 2.86
CA LEU A 59 7.33 5.11 3.93
C LEU A 59 7.33 5.90 5.25
N SER A 60 7.51 7.22 5.20
CA SER A 60 7.43 8.10 6.38
C SER A 60 6.08 7.96 7.10
N ALA A 61 4.97 8.04 6.36
CA ALA A 61 3.64 7.86 6.90
C ALA A 61 3.40 6.42 7.40
N ALA A 62 3.93 5.41 6.69
CA ALA A 62 3.80 4.01 7.09
C ALA A 62 4.51 3.75 8.43
N ILE A 63 5.75 4.21 8.57
CA ILE A 63 6.53 4.09 9.82
C ILE A 63 5.83 4.84 10.95
N GLY A 64 5.38 6.08 10.72
CA GLY A 64 4.62 6.84 11.71
C GLY A 64 3.35 6.11 12.18
N ALA A 65 2.57 5.55 11.26
CA ALA A 65 1.40 4.74 11.59
C ALA A 65 1.78 3.47 12.35
N SER A 66 2.88 2.82 11.99
CA SER A 66 3.40 1.63 12.68
C SER A 66 3.82 1.95 14.11
N VAL A 67 4.52 3.06 14.34
CA VAL A 67 4.92 3.53 15.67
C VAL A 67 3.71 3.85 16.54
N ALA A 68 2.63 4.38 15.95
CA ALA A 68 1.35 4.58 16.62
C ALA A 68 0.57 3.28 16.92
N GLY A 69 1.12 2.11 16.56
CA GLY A 69 0.53 0.79 16.85
C GLY A 69 -0.35 0.22 15.73
N SER A 70 -0.38 0.84 14.55
CA SER A 70 -1.14 0.33 13.41
C SER A 70 -0.37 -0.71 12.61
N ARG A 71 -1.08 -1.72 12.09
CA ARG A 71 -0.56 -2.49 10.95
C ARG A 71 -0.67 -1.60 9.71
N THR A 72 0.45 -1.37 9.03
CA THR A 72 0.53 -0.57 7.80
C THR A 72 0.93 -1.40 6.59
N PHE A 73 0.72 -0.85 5.39
CA PHE A 73 1.22 -1.40 4.13
C PHE A 73 1.48 -0.26 3.14
N THR A 74 2.58 -0.34 2.40
CA THR A 74 2.83 0.47 1.21
C THR A 74 3.48 -0.39 0.12
N ALA A 75 3.47 0.07 -1.13
CA ALA A 75 4.05 -0.64 -2.27
C ALA A 75 4.82 0.34 -3.17
N THR A 76 5.98 -0.08 -3.66
CA THR A 76 6.84 0.71 -4.55
C THR A 76 7.59 -0.21 -5.52
N SER A 77 8.34 0.36 -6.46
CA SER A 77 9.18 -0.34 -7.42
C SER A 77 10.46 0.45 -7.75
N SER A 78 11.56 -0.25 -8.00
CA SER A 78 12.80 0.30 -8.57
C SER A 78 13.32 1.54 -7.82
N GLN A 79 13.45 2.69 -8.47
CA GLN A 79 13.96 3.93 -7.88
C GLN A 79 13.11 4.45 -6.72
N GLY A 80 11.82 4.12 -6.68
CA GLY A 80 10.98 4.44 -5.53
C GLY A 80 11.43 3.75 -4.25
N LEU A 81 11.98 2.52 -4.35
CA LEU A 81 12.58 1.84 -3.20
C LEU A 81 13.87 2.51 -2.75
N LEU A 82 14.70 2.99 -3.69
CA LEU A 82 15.89 3.76 -3.35
C LEU A 82 15.52 5.10 -2.70
N TYR A 83 14.44 5.74 -3.16
CA TYR A 83 13.98 7.01 -2.62
C TYR A 83 13.46 6.90 -1.17
N MET A 84 13.00 5.70 -0.78
CA MET A 84 12.60 5.37 0.59
C MET A 84 13.78 5.19 1.55
N HIS A 85 15.03 5.06 1.08
CA HIS A 85 16.17 4.59 1.88
C HIS A 85 16.52 5.44 3.12
N GLU A 86 16.21 6.74 3.11
CA GLU A 86 16.52 7.64 4.23
C GLU A 86 15.61 7.43 5.45
N VAL A 87 14.38 6.94 5.22
CA VAL A 87 13.32 6.83 6.24
C VAL A 87 13.52 5.59 7.13
#